data_AF-A0AA36GYD0-F1
#
_entry.id   AF-A0AA36GYD0-F1
#
_cell.length_a   1.000
_cell.length_b   1.000
_cell.length_c   1.000
_cell.angle_alpha   90.00
_cell.angle_beta   90.00
_cell.angle_gamma   90.00
#
_symmetry.space_group_name_H-M   'P 1'
#
loop_
_entity.id
_entity.type
_entity.pdbx_description
1 polymer ?
#
loop_
_entity_poly.entity_id
_entity_poly.type
_entity_poly.pdbx_seq_one_letter_code
_entity_poly.pdbx_strand_id
1 'polypeptide(L)'
;MFGILSPTSQQVMKTHVTICPEDDAPPSKVLRTDESPSRRISSLLSEATTSETLPLIDFYVVFMKNKQKMSAFLKQIPTTVGAEHLKRVDKSGRVLLQRVGILSIELLQALEEFGMTENDLQIAKVPSTRPVTRQQFDWAKQYWPTCFHRDKVLEGLLDSSVFTKKDKFEIYSWCKRALHVGSVVVQNGKELACSQITSQLLGHPVMTMVQELAKCPRQLGDYLATDCDVYLRDEPCAMCAMALVHCRSARVFFCKSSVNGVYSQGKWQLHLEPAINHHYRVFQVELVSDERKSSFCGR
;
A
#
# COMPACT_ATOMS: atom_id res chain seq x y z
N MET A 1 -73.82 39.05 -38.14
CA MET A 1 -74.87 39.49 -37.21
C MET A 1 -75.03 38.39 -36.17
N PHE A 2 -74.83 38.68 -34.88
CA PHE A 2 -75.00 37.76 -33.73
C PHE A 2 -74.07 36.51 -33.75
N GLY A 3 -73.38 36.10 -32.68
CA GLY A 3 -73.75 36.10 -31.25
C GLY A 3 -74.49 34.79 -30.96
N ILE A 4 -74.15 33.96 -29.97
CA ILE A 4 -74.12 34.28 -28.53
C ILE A 4 -73.72 33.03 -27.68
N LEU A 5 -73.03 33.25 -26.54
CA LEU A 5 -72.90 32.43 -25.31
C LEU A 5 -72.13 31.08 -25.19
N SER A 6 -71.42 31.01 -24.06
CA SER A 6 -70.87 29.86 -23.31
C SER A 6 -71.91 29.20 -22.37
N PRO A 7 -71.64 28.09 -21.64
CA PRO A 7 -70.99 28.23 -20.31
C PRO A 7 -70.18 27.02 -19.76
N THR A 8 -69.38 27.28 -18.71
CA THR A 8 -68.96 26.42 -17.55
C THR A 8 -68.56 24.94 -17.77
N SER A 9 -67.32 24.50 -17.46
CA SER A 9 -66.60 24.44 -16.17
C SER A 9 -66.93 23.23 -15.27
N GLN A 10 -65.96 22.33 -15.11
CA GLN A 10 -65.68 21.63 -13.84
C GLN A 10 -64.16 21.44 -13.67
N GLN A 11 -63.66 21.81 -12.49
CA GLN A 11 -62.29 21.54 -12.02
C GLN A 11 -62.20 20.07 -11.55
N VAL A 12 -61.04 19.42 -11.51
CA VAL A 12 -60.18 19.20 -10.32
C VAL A 12 -59.17 18.12 -10.76
N MET A 13 -57.87 18.10 -10.42
CA MET A 13 -57.07 18.91 -9.49
C MET A 13 -55.71 19.30 -10.15
N LYS A 14 -54.72 19.70 -9.34
CA LYS A 14 -53.29 19.72 -9.68
C LYS A 14 -52.49 19.11 -8.52
N THR A 15 -51.49 18.30 -8.79
CA THR A 15 -50.40 18.00 -7.84
C THR A 15 -49.11 18.64 -8.34
N HIS A 16 -48.61 19.62 -7.59
CA HIS A 16 -47.30 20.22 -7.83
C HIS A 16 -46.21 19.28 -7.34
N VAL A 17 -45.22 18.98 -8.19
CA VAL A 17 -43.88 18.57 -7.75
C VAL A 17 -42.89 19.55 -8.38
N THR A 18 -42.17 20.27 -7.54
CA THR A 18 -41.13 21.24 -7.94
C THR A 18 -39.90 20.49 -8.42
N ILE A 19 -39.46 20.74 -9.65
CA ILE A 19 -38.19 20.24 -10.17
C ILE A 19 -37.16 21.36 -10.02
N CYS A 20 -36.14 21.14 -9.17
CA CYS A 20 -34.92 21.94 -9.16
C CYS A 20 -34.00 21.47 -10.30
N PRO A 21 -33.23 22.36 -10.95
CA PRO A 21 -32.21 21.93 -11.91
C PRO A 21 -31.01 21.34 -11.16
N GLU A 22 -30.59 20.13 -11.54
CA GLU A 22 -29.35 19.52 -11.05
C GLU A 22 -28.15 19.98 -11.91
N ASP A 23 -27.00 20.15 -11.26
CA ASP A 23 -25.79 20.76 -11.81
C ASP A 23 -25.03 19.87 -12.83
N ASP A 24 -24.45 20.51 -13.84
CA ASP A 24 -23.50 19.89 -14.79
C ASP A 24 -22.19 19.47 -14.08
N ALA A 25 -22.12 18.22 -13.62
CA ALA A 25 -20.89 17.60 -13.17
C ALA A 25 -20.03 17.13 -14.37
N PRO A 26 -18.72 17.45 -14.43
CA PRO A 26 -17.85 17.00 -15.51
C PRO A 26 -17.65 15.47 -15.47
N PRO A 27 -17.45 14.80 -16.62
CA PRO A 27 -17.51 13.34 -16.71
C PRO A 27 -16.43 12.68 -15.84
N SER A 28 -16.88 11.95 -14.83
CA SER A 28 -16.03 11.08 -14.02
C SER A 28 -15.38 10.04 -14.92
N LYS A 29 -14.04 9.98 -14.90
CA LYS A 29 -13.30 8.91 -15.58
C LYS A 29 -13.62 7.60 -14.88
N VAL A 30 -14.53 6.83 -15.48
CA VAL A 30 -14.85 5.47 -15.07
C VAL A 30 -13.55 4.67 -14.98
N LEU A 31 -13.12 4.40 -13.75
CA LEU A 31 -12.17 3.35 -13.46
C LEU A 31 -12.79 2.06 -13.99
N ARG A 32 -12.19 1.47 -15.02
CA ARG A 32 -12.55 0.14 -15.50
C ARG A 32 -12.17 -0.88 -14.42
N THR A 33 -13.08 -1.14 -13.51
CA THR A 33 -13.08 -2.36 -12.72
C THR A 33 -13.37 -3.52 -13.66
N ASP A 34 -12.36 -4.35 -13.94
CA ASP A 34 -12.55 -5.65 -14.59
C ASP A 34 -13.26 -6.60 -13.60
N GLU A 35 -14.57 -6.41 -13.42
CA GLU A 35 -15.44 -7.27 -12.61
C GLU A 35 -15.72 -8.59 -13.33
N SER A 36 -14.67 -9.41 -13.42
CA SER A 36 -14.80 -10.85 -13.54
C SER A 36 -14.19 -11.50 -12.29
N PRO A 37 -14.64 -12.71 -11.88
CA PRO A 37 -13.97 -13.49 -10.84
C PRO A 37 -12.65 -14.05 -11.40
N SER A 38 -11.76 -13.15 -11.81
CA SER A 38 -10.45 -13.43 -12.35
C SER A 38 -9.51 -13.72 -11.19
N ARG A 39 -8.68 -14.76 -11.37
CA ARG A 39 -7.68 -15.13 -10.37
C ARG A 39 -6.80 -13.91 -10.05
N ARG A 40 -6.59 -13.62 -8.77
CA ARG A 40 -5.82 -12.45 -8.31
C ARG A 40 -4.55 -12.90 -7.60
N ILE A 41 -3.51 -12.08 -7.69
CA ILE A 41 -2.28 -12.21 -6.88
C ILE A 41 -2.05 -10.84 -6.27
N SER A 42 -2.17 -10.71 -4.96
CA SER A 42 -2.08 -9.45 -4.22
C SER A 42 -0.84 -9.45 -3.34
N SER A 43 0.03 -8.43 -3.41
CA SER A 43 1.17 -8.31 -2.51
C SER A 43 0.77 -7.79 -1.13
N LEU A 44 1.29 -8.39 -0.05
CA LEU A 44 1.05 -7.95 1.31
C LEU A 44 2.18 -7.00 1.74
N LEU A 45 1.90 -5.70 1.61
CA LEU A 45 2.82 -4.60 1.91
C LEU A 45 2.51 -3.99 3.29
N SER A 46 3.39 -3.10 3.77
CA SER A 46 3.18 -2.37 5.02
C SER A 46 2.12 -1.27 4.88
N GLU A 47 1.46 -0.92 5.99
CA GLU A 47 0.53 0.21 6.05
C GLU A 47 1.19 1.53 5.61
N ALA A 48 2.47 1.74 5.97
CA ALA A 48 3.27 2.88 5.51
C ALA A 48 3.41 2.95 3.98
N THR A 49 3.21 1.83 3.27
CA THR A 49 3.18 1.75 1.80
C THR A 49 1.76 1.87 1.25
N THR A 50 0.78 1.18 1.85
CA THR A 50 -0.58 1.09 1.32
C THR A 50 -1.47 2.27 1.70
N SER A 51 -1.12 3.04 2.73
CA SER A 51 -1.88 4.24 3.10
C SER A 51 -1.84 5.28 1.99
N GLU A 52 -3.00 5.83 1.65
CA GLU A 52 -3.13 6.94 0.68
C GLU A 52 -2.65 8.27 1.27
N THR A 53 -2.63 8.39 2.60
CA THR A 53 -2.32 9.61 3.35
C THR A 53 -1.07 9.43 4.22
N LEU A 54 -0.47 10.55 4.62
CA LEU A 54 0.68 10.57 5.54
C LEU A 54 0.32 11.35 6.81
N PRO A 55 0.94 11.07 7.97
CA PRO A 55 0.72 11.87 9.16
C PRO A 55 1.13 13.31 8.92
N LEU A 56 0.38 14.26 9.49
CA LEU A 56 0.69 15.68 9.40
C LEU A 56 1.36 16.17 10.68
N ILE A 57 2.31 17.07 10.52
CA ILE A 57 3.06 17.71 11.61
C ILE A 57 3.02 19.23 11.41
N ASP A 58 2.90 19.96 12.52
CA ASP A 58 2.83 21.43 12.50
C ASP A 58 4.24 22.04 12.50
N PHE A 59 4.49 22.91 11.51
CA PHE A 59 5.73 23.67 11.35
C PHE A 59 5.44 25.17 11.32
N TYR A 60 6.36 25.97 11.87
CA TYR A 60 6.40 27.40 11.62
C TYR A 60 6.87 27.68 10.20
N VAL A 61 6.15 28.58 9.53
CA VAL A 61 6.47 29.10 8.20
C VAL A 61 6.36 30.62 8.20
N VAL A 62 7.15 31.30 7.37
CA VAL A 62 7.08 32.76 7.21
C VAL A 62 6.94 33.14 5.74
N PHE A 63 6.11 34.13 5.43
CA PHE A 63 5.95 34.64 4.07
C PHE A 63 7.01 35.69 3.74
N MET A 64 7.87 35.41 2.76
CA MET A 64 8.90 36.37 2.36
C MET A 64 8.39 37.33 1.28
N LYS A 65 8.02 38.55 1.72
CA LYS A 65 7.56 39.67 0.88
C LYS A 65 8.56 40.01 -0.24
N ASN A 66 9.86 40.12 0.07
CA ASN A 66 10.90 40.45 -0.92
C ASN A 66 11.59 39.19 -1.46
N LYS A 67 11.19 38.75 -2.66
CA LYS A 67 11.74 37.57 -3.33
C LYS A 67 13.24 37.67 -3.68
N GLN A 68 13.80 38.87 -3.83
CA GLN A 68 15.24 39.03 -4.10
C GLN A 68 16.10 38.61 -2.89
N LYS A 69 15.58 38.81 -1.68
CA LYS A 69 16.24 38.43 -0.42
C LYS A 69 16.16 36.92 -0.12
N MET A 70 15.34 36.15 -0.84
CA MET A 70 15.08 34.72 -0.58
C MET A 70 16.35 33.87 -0.53
N SER A 71 17.28 34.02 -1.50
CA SER A 71 18.51 33.21 -1.52
C SER A 71 19.44 33.52 -0.34
N ALA A 72 19.48 34.77 0.12
CA ALA A 72 20.27 35.16 1.29
C ALA A 72 19.64 34.61 2.58
N PHE A 73 18.32 34.78 2.75
CA PHE A 73 17.58 34.27 3.90
C PHE A 73 17.70 32.74 4.03
N LEU A 74 17.54 32.01 2.92
CA LEU A 74 17.68 30.55 2.93
C LEU A 74 19.08 30.09 3.33
N LYS A 75 20.14 30.89 3.13
CA LYS A 75 21.50 30.53 3.57
C LYS A 75 21.71 30.70 5.08
N GLN A 76 20.91 31.54 5.75
CA GLN A 76 21.03 31.78 7.19
C GLN A 76 20.11 30.88 8.02
N ILE A 77 18.86 30.65 7.59
CA ILE A 77 17.93 29.80 8.34
C ILE A 77 18.53 28.38 8.47
N PRO A 78 18.53 27.78 9.69
CA PRO A 78 18.93 26.40 9.91
C PRO A 78 18.24 25.39 8.99
N THR A 79 18.87 24.24 8.79
CA THR A 79 18.21 23.13 8.06
C THR A 79 17.17 22.49 8.97
N THR A 80 15.95 22.32 8.45
CA THR A 80 14.83 21.68 9.15
C THR A 80 15.08 20.19 9.36
N VAL A 81 15.67 19.83 10.50
CA VAL A 81 15.90 18.45 10.93
C VAL A 81 14.59 17.68 10.99
N GLY A 82 14.54 16.49 10.40
CA GLY A 82 13.34 15.64 10.31
C GLY A 82 12.34 16.08 9.23
N ALA A 83 12.72 17.01 8.35
CA ALA A 83 11.91 17.46 7.22
C ALA A 83 12.72 17.54 5.90
N GLU A 84 13.79 16.75 5.77
CA GLU A 84 14.72 16.74 4.64
C GLU A 84 14.06 16.30 3.31
N HIS A 85 12.89 15.66 3.38
CA HIS A 85 12.05 15.33 2.21
C HIS A 85 11.24 16.52 1.68
N LEU A 86 11.03 17.56 2.49
CA LEU A 86 10.24 18.74 2.13
C LEU A 86 11.11 19.78 1.42
N LYS A 87 10.50 20.52 0.48
CA LYS A 87 11.15 21.69 -0.13
C LYS A 87 11.09 22.85 0.86
N ARG A 88 12.17 23.62 0.97
CA ARG A 88 12.24 24.73 1.92
C ARG A 88 11.34 25.93 1.61
N VAL A 89 10.85 26.05 0.38
CA VAL A 89 9.94 27.14 -0.04
C VAL A 89 8.76 26.54 -0.79
N ASP A 90 7.54 27.02 -0.49
CA ASP A 90 6.34 26.62 -1.20
C ASP A 90 6.06 27.46 -2.47
N LYS A 91 4.97 27.16 -3.18
CA LYS A 91 4.59 27.90 -4.40
C LYS A 91 4.15 29.35 -4.14
N SER A 92 3.72 29.68 -2.92
CA SER A 92 3.29 31.03 -2.54
C SER A 92 4.48 31.93 -2.17
N GLY A 93 5.60 31.34 -1.74
CA GLY A 93 6.76 32.05 -1.21
C GLY A 93 6.88 31.99 0.32
N ARG A 94 6.14 31.07 0.97
CA ARG A 94 6.35 30.75 2.38
C ARG A 94 7.57 29.86 2.53
N VAL A 95 8.38 30.15 3.53
CA VAL A 95 9.61 29.40 3.86
C VAL A 95 9.35 28.50 5.07
N LEU A 96 9.76 27.24 4.99
CA LEU A 96 9.71 26.27 6.09
C LEU A 96 10.86 26.53 7.07
N LEU A 97 10.57 26.68 8.36
CA LEU A 97 11.55 27.13 9.36
C LEU A 97 11.92 26.05 10.39
N GLN A 98 10.96 25.63 11.22
CA GLN A 98 11.14 24.59 12.24
C GLN A 98 9.80 23.98 12.64
N ARG A 99 9.83 22.85 13.36
CA ARG A 99 8.65 22.28 14.01
C ARG A 99 8.08 23.28 15.04
N VAL A 100 6.76 23.32 15.20
CA VAL A 100 6.11 24.11 16.27
C VAL A 100 6.61 23.66 17.64
N GLY A 101 6.98 24.62 18.48
CA GLY A 101 7.71 24.43 19.73
C GLY A 101 8.43 25.72 20.14
N ILE A 102 9.44 25.64 20.99
CA ILE A 102 10.29 26.79 21.33
C ILE A 102 11.10 27.20 20.08
N LEU A 103 11.13 28.49 19.76
CA LEU A 103 11.94 29.03 18.66
C LEU A 103 13.43 29.01 19.03
N SER A 104 14.29 28.58 18.11
CA SER A 104 15.74 28.64 18.33
C SER A 104 16.24 30.08 18.26
N ILE A 105 17.28 30.40 19.03
CA ILE A 105 17.85 31.76 19.08
C ILE A 105 18.41 32.16 17.71
N GLU A 106 19.01 31.21 17.01
CA GLU A 106 19.56 31.39 15.65
C GLU A 106 18.43 31.70 14.65
N LEU A 107 17.26 31.08 14.80
CA LEU A 107 16.10 31.37 13.97
C LEU A 107 15.53 32.76 14.26
N LEU A 108 15.43 33.16 15.53
CA LEU A 108 14.98 34.51 15.92
C LEU A 108 15.91 35.60 15.34
N GLN A 109 17.23 35.42 15.48
CA GLN A 109 18.24 36.31 14.89
C GLN A 109 18.10 36.42 13.37
N ALA A 110 17.97 35.28 12.67
CA ALA A 110 17.80 35.26 11.21
C ALA A 110 16.48 35.89 10.73
N LEU A 111 15.42 35.88 11.56
CA LEU A 111 14.17 36.61 11.26
C LEU A 111 14.36 38.12 11.44
N GLU A 112 15.00 38.54 12.53
CA GLU A 112 15.25 39.97 12.83
C GLU A 112 16.13 40.64 11.77
N GLU A 113 17.21 39.98 11.32
CA GLU A 113 18.07 40.47 10.21
C GLU A 113 17.29 40.73 8.90
N PHE A 114 16.17 40.04 8.70
CA PHE A 114 15.30 40.17 7.53
C PHE A 114 14.06 41.04 7.77
N GLY A 115 13.96 41.67 8.95
CA GLY A 115 12.88 42.56 9.35
C GLY A 115 11.56 41.82 9.61
N MET A 116 11.65 40.60 10.14
CA MET A 116 10.52 39.74 10.50
C MET A 116 10.49 39.51 12.02
N THR A 117 9.29 39.31 12.55
CA THR A 117 9.05 39.06 13.98
C THR A 117 8.30 37.74 14.19
N GLU A 118 8.15 37.31 15.44
CA GLU A 118 7.31 36.14 15.77
C GLU A 118 5.86 36.30 15.28
N ASN A 119 5.34 37.53 15.18
CA ASN A 119 4.00 37.82 14.68
C ASN A 119 3.84 37.59 13.16
N ASP A 120 4.94 37.50 12.41
CA ASP A 120 4.93 37.16 10.98
C ASP A 120 4.88 35.62 10.75
N LEU A 121 5.07 34.83 11.81
CA LEU A 121 5.04 33.37 11.75
C LEU A 121 3.61 32.84 11.62
N GLN A 122 3.47 31.84 10.77
CA GLN A 122 2.23 31.08 10.55
C GLN A 122 2.49 29.61 10.83
N ILE A 123 1.46 28.87 11.21
CA ILE A 123 1.54 27.40 11.33
C ILE A 123 1.05 26.77 10.03
N ALA A 124 1.84 25.87 9.46
CA ALA A 124 1.46 25.02 8.34
C ALA A 124 1.53 23.55 8.74
N LYS A 125 0.50 22.79 8.37
CA LYS A 125 0.52 21.32 8.41
C LYS A 125 1.32 20.81 7.21
N VAL A 126 2.34 20.02 7.48
CA VAL A 126 3.20 19.42 6.45
C VAL A 126 3.29 17.89 6.64
N PRO A 127 3.57 17.11 5.58
CA PRO A 127 3.75 15.66 5.70
C PRO A 127 4.95 15.31 6.58
N SER A 128 4.76 14.50 7.62
CA SER A 128 5.83 14.14 8.58
C SER A 128 6.89 13.21 8.00
N THR A 129 6.54 12.43 6.98
CA THR A 129 7.43 11.48 6.31
C THR A 129 7.48 11.71 4.81
N ARG A 130 8.50 11.13 4.16
CA ARG A 130 8.60 11.12 2.69
C ARG A 130 7.51 10.21 2.10
N PRO A 131 6.74 10.67 1.09
CA PRO A 131 5.86 9.78 0.33
C PRO A 131 6.68 8.71 -0.39
N VAL A 132 6.29 7.44 -0.23
CA VAL A 132 6.91 6.30 -0.92
C VAL A 132 6.14 5.88 -2.17
N THR A 133 4.84 6.18 -2.25
CA THR A 133 4.00 5.93 -3.44
C THR A 133 3.62 7.22 -4.17
N ARG A 134 3.23 7.09 -5.43
CA ARG A 134 2.74 8.21 -6.24
C ARG A 134 1.45 8.81 -5.67
N GLN A 135 0.57 7.97 -5.12
CA GLN A 135 -0.68 8.40 -4.48
C GLN A 135 -0.40 9.26 -3.24
N GLN A 136 0.47 8.78 -2.34
CA GLN A 136 0.94 9.56 -1.19
C GLN A 136 1.59 10.88 -1.62
N PHE A 137 2.37 10.90 -2.70
CA PHE A 137 2.96 12.14 -3.23
C PHE A 137 1.89 13.12 -3.73
N ASP A 138 0.90 12.63 -4.50
CA ASP A 138 -0.17 13.45 -5.05
C ASP A 138 -1.16 13.96 -3.98
N TRP A 139 -1.24 13.28 -2.82
CA TRP A 139 -1.85 13.79 -1.59
C TRP A 139 -0.95 14.80 -0.85
N ALA A 140 0.28 14.41 -0.53
CA ALA A 140 1.23 15.18 0.28
C ALA A 140 1.54 16.58 -0.29
N LYS A 141 1.65 16.68 -1.62
CA LYS A 141 1.92 17.96 -2.32
C LYS A 141 0.83 19.03 -2.14
N GLN A 142 -0.35 18.65 -1.64
CA GLN A 142 -1.46 19.57 -1.34
C GLN A 142 -1.20 20.35 -0.04
N TYR A 143 -0.47 19.73 0.91
CA TYR A 143 -0.08 20.32 2.18
C TYR A 143 1.23 21.09 2.07
N TRP A 144 2.28 20.44 1.53
CA TRP A 144 3.57 21.07 1.33
C TRP A 144 4.35 20.44 0.16
N PRO A 145 5.08 21.22 -0.66
CA PRO A 145 5.90 20.65 -1.74
C PRO A 145 7.00 19.74 -1.19
N THR A 146 7.04 18.52 -1.71
CA THR A 146 7.93 17.44 -1.26
C THR A 146 8.69 16.85 -2.45
N CYS A 147 9.80 16.15 -2.19
CA CYS A 147 10.59 15.44 -3.18
C CYS A 147 10.13 13.97 -3.28
N PHE A 148 9.87 13.50 -4.49
CA PHE A 148 9.44 12.13 -4.77
C PHE A 148 10.16 11.56 -5.99
N HIS A 149 10.62 10.32 -5.87
CA HIS A 149 11.19 9.53 -6.95
C HIS A 149 10.37 8.24 -7.05
N ARG A 150 9.84 7.93 -8.24
CA ARG A 150 8.93 6.80 -8.43
C ARG A 150 9.71 5.48 -8.42
N ASP A 151 9.46 4.65 -7.42
CA ASP A 151 9.90 3.25 -7.43
C ASP A 151 8.94 2.41 -8.30
N LYS A 152 9.43 1.97 -9.47
CA LYS A 152 8.63 1.16 -10.41
C LYS A 152 8.28 -0.23 -9.86
N VAL A 153 9.11 -0.79 -8.98
CA VAL A 153 8.87 -2.12 -8.39
C VAL A 153 7.80 -2.02 -7.31
N LEU A 154 7.87 -1.00 -6.45
CA LEU A 154 6.86 -0.75 -5.41
C LEU A 154 5.48 -0.47 -6.00
N GLU A 155 5.42 0.39 -7.02
CA GLU A 155 4.20 0.70 -7.75
C GLU A 155 3.62 -0.55 -8.44
N GLY A 156 4.50 -1.36 -9.06
CA GLY A 156 4.13 -2.63 -9.70
C GLY A 156 3.64 -3.71 -8.72
N LEU A 157 4.00 -3.61 -7.44
CA LEU A 157 3.49 -4.49 -6.39
C LEU A 157 2.07 -4.07 -5.99
N LEU A 158 1.86 -2.77 -5.77
CA LEU A 158 0.55 -2.19 -5.44
C LEU A 158 -0.52 -2.48 -6.51
N ASP A 159 -0.20 -2.28 -7.79
CA ASP A 159 -1.13 -2.57 -8.90
C ASP A 159 -1.08 -4.04 -9.39
N SER A 160 -0.22 -4.86 -8.79
CA SER A 160 -0.02 -6.28 -9.13
C SER A 160 0.41 -6.54 -10.59
N SER A 161 1.05 -5.54 -11.23
CA SER A 161 1.66 -5.63 -12.57
C SER A 161 3.07 -6.24 -12.59
N VAL A 162 3.71 -6.47 -11.43
CA VAL A 162 5.04 -7.15 -11.36
C VAL A 162 5.09 -8.54 -12.00
N PHE A 163 3.95 -9.21 -12.20
CA PHE A 163 3.88 -10.56 -12.78
C PHE A 163 3.40 -10.53 -14.22
N THR A 164 4.20 -11.08 -15.13
CA THR A 164 3.80 -11.31 -16.52
C THR A 164 2.72 -12.40 -16.62
N LYS A 165 2.07 -12.53 -17.78
CA LYS A 165 1.10 -13.62 -18.03
C LYS A 165 1.69 -15.02 -17.79
N LYS A 166 2.98 -15.20 -18.07
CA LYS A 166 3.70 -16.46 -17.82
C LYS A 166 3.87 -16.70 -16.32
N ASP A 167 4.38 -15.70 -15.59
CA ASP A 167 4.59 -15.83 -14.14
C ASP A 167 3.26 -16.11 -13.41
N LYS A 168 2.18 -15.43 -13.80
CA LYS A 168 0.84 -15.69 -13.24
C LYS A 168 0.40 -17.14 -13.48
N PHE A 169 0.61 -17.68 -14.69
CA PHE A 169 0.30 -19.09 -15.00
C PHE A 169 1.11 -20.07 -14.13
N GLU A 170 2.42 -19.86 -13.99
CA GLU A 170 3.29 -20.70 -13.17
C GLU A 170 2.91 -20.61 -11.68
N ILE A 171 2.67 -19.41 -11.15
CA ILE A 171 2.22 -19.19 -9.76
C ILE A 171 0.90 -19.93 -9.49
N TYR A 172 -0.10 -19.83 -10.37
CA TYR A 172 -1.34 -20.58 -10.18
C TYR A 172 -1.15 -22.10 -10.25
N SER A 173 -0.21 -22.59 -11.06
CA SER A 173 0.13 -24.03 -11.12
C SER A 173 0.74 -24.50 -9.79
N TRP A 174 1.71 -23.76 -9.26
CA TRP A 174 2.36 -24.09 -7.99
C TRP A 174 1.45 -23.91 -6.77
N CYS A 175 0.57 -22.90 -6.77
CA CYS A 175 -0.50 -22.78 -5.79
C CYS A 175 -1.46 -23.98 -5.85
N LYS A 176 -1.85 -24.45 -7.04
CA LYS A 176 -2.65 -25.69 -7.19
C LYS A 176 -1.90 -26.93 -6.66
N ARG A 177 -0.60 -27.05 -6.89
CA ARG A 177 0.24 -28.11 -6.29
C ARG A 177 0.23 -28.01 -4.75
N ALA A 178 0.50 -26.82 -4.21
CA ALA A 178 0.51 -26.55 -2.77
C ALA A 178 -0.84 -26.86 -2.09
N LEU A 179 -1.97 -26.61 -2.75
CA LEU A 179 -3.30 -27.01 -2.23
C LEU A 179 -3.40 -28.51 -1.91
N HIS A 180 -2.72 -29.36 -2.68
CA HIS A 180 -2.77 -30.82 -2.51
C HIS A 180 -1.77 -31.34 -1.46
N VAL A 181 -0.54 -30.80 -1.42
CA VAL A 181 0.53 -31.31 -0.53
C VAL A 181 0.71 -30.53 0.76
N GLY A 182 0.22 -29.28 0.82
CA GLY A 182 0.36 -28.35 1.94
C GLY A 182 1.31 -27.18 1.65
N SER A 183 2.53 -27.47 1.19
CA SER A 183 3.53 -26.48 0.77
C SER A 183 4.57 -27.05 -0.18
N VAL A 184 5.18 -26.18 -0.99
CA VAL A 184 6.15 -26.49 -2.03
C VAL A 184 7.23 -25.42 -2.07
N VAL A 185 8.50 -25.80 -2.26
CA VAL A 185 9.60 -24.89 -2.62
C VAL A 185 10.01 -25.12 -4.06
N VAL A 186 10.13 -24.03 -4.80
CA VAL A 186 10.47 -24.01 -6.21
C VAL A 186 11.69 -23.11 -6.43
N GLN A 187 12.65 -23.58 -7.21
CA GLN A 187 13.80 -22.79 -7.67
C GLN A 187 13.93 -22.99 -9.18
N ASN A 188 14.12 -21.91 -9.94
CA ASN A 188 14.27 -21.95 -11.40
C ASN A 188 13.17 -22.77 -12.13
N GLY A 189 11.92 -22.66 -11.65
CA GLY A 189 10.76 -23.37 -12.21
C GLY A 189 10.69 -24.88 -11.91
N LYS A 190 11.49 -25.39 -10.97
CA LYS A 190 11.50 -26.81 -10.56
C LYS A 190 11.18 -26.96 -9.08
N GLU A 191 10.34 -27.94 -8.74
CA GLU A 191 10.08 -28.35 -7.35
C GLU A 191 11.38 -28.91 -6.74
N LEU A 192 11.88 -28.27 -5.68
CA LEU A 192 13.02 -28.77 -4.90
C LEU A 192 12.55 -29.72 -3.80
N ALA A 193 11.49 -29.32 -3.08
CA ALA A 193 10.92 -30.05 -1.97
C ALA A 193 9.44 -29.72 -1.81
N CYS A 194 8.67 -30.64 -1.23
CA CYS A 194 7.30 -30.41 -0.79
C CYS A 194 7.08 -30.94 0.62
N SER A 195 6.00 -30.49 1.26
CA SER A 195 5.62 -31.01 2.58
C SER A 195 5.01 -32.40 2.52
N GLN A 196 5.06 -33.07 3.68
CA GLN A 196 4.21 -34.21 3.99
C GLN A 196 3.07 -33.75 4.91
N ILE A 197 1.84 -34.21 4.65
CA ILE A 197 0.70 -33.96 5.53
C ILE A 197 0.82 -34.89 6.73
N THR A 198 0.85 -34.32 7.94
CA THR A 198 0.96 -35.09 9.19
C THR A 198 -0.06 -34.58 10.21
N SER A 199 -0.37 -35.42 11.20
CA SER A 199 -1.15 -35.08 12.40
C SER A 199 -0.27 -34.69 13.59
N GLN A 200 1.05 -34.55 13.41
CA GLN A 200 1.96 -34.21 14.49
C GLN A 200 1.84 -32.74 14.88
N LEU A 201 1.92 -32.43 16.18
CA LEU A 201 1.73 -31.07 16.72
C LEU A 201 2.63 -30.00 16.09
N LEU A 202 3.87 -30.34 15.74
CA LEU A 202 4.82 -29.44 15.06
C LEU A 202 5.01 -29.78 13.57
N GLY A 203 4.32 -30.82 13.07
CA GLY A 203 4.41 -31.31 11.69
C GLY A 203 3.60 -30.49 10.69
N HIS A 204 3.60 -29.16 10.87
CA HIS A 204 2.97 -28.21 9.94
C HIS A 204 3.63 -28.32 8.56
N PRO A 205 2.90 -28.08 7.45
CA PRO A 205 3.43 -28.19 6.10
C PRO A 205 4.77 -27.45 5.88
N VAL A 206 4.89 -26.21 6.33
CA VAL A 206 6.14 -25.45 6.20
C VAL A 206 7.31 -26.12 6.91
N MET A 207 7.07 -26.70 8.10
CA MET A 207 8.13 -27.36 8.87
C MET A 207 8.59 -28.66 8.20
N THR A 208 7.66 -29.48 7.72
CA THR A 208 8.01 -30.74 7.01
C THR A 208 8.66 -30.45 5.66
N MET A 209 8.20 -29.43 4.93
CA MET A 209 8.87 -28.97 3.71
C MET A 209 10.31 -28.50 3.98
N VAL A 210 10.57 -27.73 5.05
CA VAL A 210 11.94 -27.28 5.38
C VAL A 210 12.84 -28.47 5.74
N GLN A 211 12.30 -29.49 6.40
CA GLN A 211 13.01 -30.75 6.68
C GLN A 211 13.34 -31.53 5.40
N GLU A 212 12.44 -31.58 4.41
CA GLU A 212 12.74 -32.19 3.11
C GLU A 212 13.74 -31.36 2.31
N LEU A 213 13.61 -30.03 2.28
CA LEU A 213 14.54 -29.12 1.60
C LEU A 213 15.98 -29.26 2.13
N ALA A 214 16.15 -29.53 3.43
CA ALA A 214 17.45 -29.79 4.05
C ALA A 214 18.09 -31.13 3.62
N LYS A 215 17.32 -32.07 3.04
CA LYS A 215 17.80 -33.34 2.50
C LYS A 215 18.10 -33.26 1.00
N CYS A 216 17.60 -32.25 0.29
CA CYS A 216 17.78 -32.12 -1.14
C CYS A 216 19.25 -31.87 -1.51
N PRO A 217 19.79 -32.53 -2.55
CA PRO A 217 21.15 -32.27 -3.03
C PRO A 217 21.26 -30.83 -3.54
N ARG A 218 22.29 -30.11 -3.09
CA ARG A 218 22.54 -28.70 -3.42
C ARG A 218 23.80 -28.52 -4.24
N GLN A 219 23.83 -27.49 -5.09
CA GLN A 219 24.99 -27.12 -5.89
C GLN A 219 25.96 -26.25 -5.08
N LEU A 220 27.21 -26.12 -5.53
CA LEU A 220 28.16 -25.22 -4.89
C LEU A 220 27.68 -23.77 -5.02
N GLY A 221 27.47 -23.09 -3.89
CA GLY A 221 26.93 -21.73 -3.83
C GLY A 221 25.45 -21.63 -3.48
N ASP A 222 24.70 -22.74 -3.49
CA ASP A 222 23.36 -22.79 -2.92
C ASP A 222 23.39 -22.51 -1.41
N TYR A 223 22.53 -21.60 -0.94
CA TYR A 223 22.35 -21.33 0.49
C TYR A 223 20.87 -21.33 0.85
N LEU A 224 20.45 -22.32 1.65
CA LEU A 224 19.07 -22.46 2.16
C LEU A 224 18.03 -22.30 1.02
N ALA A 225 16.94 -21.55 1.22
CA ALA A 225 15.93 -21.23 0.22
C ALA A 225 16.14 -19.84 -0.42
N THR A 226 17.39 -19.34 -0.47
CA THR A 226 17.71 -18.11 -1.23
C THR A 226 17.34 -18.28 -2.70
N ASP A 227 16.79 -17.21 -3.29
CA ASP A 227 16.19 -17.16 -4.63
C ASP A 227 15.09 -18.20 -4.92
N CYS A 228 14.53 -18.82 -3.88
CA CYS A 228 13.43 -19.77 -4.01
C CYS A 228 12.06 -19.13 -3.75
N ASP A 229 11.07 -19.61 -4.49
CA ASP A 229 9.65 -19.33 -4.29
C ASP A 229 9.02 -20.41 -3.41
N VAL A 230 8.26 -20.00 -2.39
CA VAL A 230 7.54 -20.92 -1.51
C VAL A 230 6.04 -20.76 -1.71
N TYR A 231 5.36 -21.85 -2.03
CA TYR A 231 3.91 -21.89 -2.25
C TYR A 231 3.24 -22.65 -1.12
N LEU A 232 2.23 -22.05 -0.49
CA LEU A 232 1.55 -22.53 0.71
C LEU A 232 0.05 -22.69 0.44
N ARG A 233 -0.55 -23.75 0.98
CA ARG A 233 -2.01 -23.93 0.99
C ARG A 233 -2.67 -22.86 1.85
N ASP A 234 -2.20 -22.73 3.08
CA ASP A 234 -2.76 -21.86 4.11
C ASP A 234 -1.73 -20.81 4.56
N GLU A 235 -2.20 -19.66 5.00
CA GLU A 235 -1.41 -18.60 5.60
C GLU A 235 -0.67 -19.13 6.84
N PRO A 236 0.67 -18.99 6.91
CA PRO A 236 1.47 -19.61 7.95
C PRO A 236 1.31 -18.89 9.30
N CYS A 237 1.31 -19.67 10.39
CA CYS A 237 1.41 -19.13 11.74
C CYS A 237 2.81 -18.62 12.06
N ALA A 238 2.99 -17.96 13.21
CA ALA A 238 4.26 -17.37 13.65
C ALA A 238 5.47 -18.32 13.53
N MET A 239 5.34 -19.58 13.97
CA MET A 239 6.40 -20.59 13.86
C MET A 239 6.80 -20.84 12.39
N CYS A 240 5.81 -21.02 11.52
CA CYS A 240 6.04 -21.29 10.10
C CYS A 240 6.57 -20.05 9.37
N ALA A 241 6.10 -18.85 9.70
CA ALA A 241 6.62 -17.60 9.17
C ALA A 241 8.09 -17.38 9.58
N MET A 242 8.43 -17.62 10.84
CA MET A 242 9.83 -17.53 11.30
C MET A 242 10.73 -18.62 10.68
N ALA A 243 10.20 -19.82 10.41
CA ALA A 243 10.92 -20.83 9.64
C ALA A 243 11.26 -20.34 8.22
N LEU A 244 10.38 -19.55 7.58
CA LEU A 244 10.61 -18.96 6.26
C LEU A 244 11.65 -17.83 6.28
N VAL A 245 11.72 -17.07 7.39
CA VAL A 245 12.82 -16.12 7.69
C VAL A 245 14.15 -16.87 7.76
N HIS A 246 14.22 -17.90 8.62
CA HIS A 246 15.45 -18.65 8.86
C HIS A 246 15.91 -19.47 7.65
N CYS A 247 15.01 -19.98 6.82
CA CYS A 247 15.39 -20.63 5.56
C CYS A 247 15.68 -19.64 4.42
N ARG A 248 15.64 -18.32 4.64
CA ARG A 248 16.02 -17.30 3.64
C ARG A 248 15.20 -17.33 2.34
N SER A 249 13.91 -17.66 2.44
CA SER A 249 12.96 -17.63 1.30
C SER A 249 13.00 -16.29 0.56
N ALA A 250 12.85 -16.26 -0.77
CA ALA A 250 12.82 -15.00 -1.52
C ALA A 250 11.39 -14.43 -1.66
N ARG A 251 10.43 -15.29 -2.03
CA ARG A 251 9.01 -14.95 -2.15
C ARG A 251 8.15 -16.06 -1.55
N VAL A 252 7.03 -15.68 -0.93
CA VAL A 252 6.07 -16.59 -0.31
C VAL A 252 4.68 -16.29 -0.87
N PHE A 253 4.02 -17.31 -1.40
CA PHE A 253 2.68 -17.26 -1.96
C PHE A 253 1.76 -18.14 -1.10
N PHE A 254 0.61 -17.66 -0.65
CA PHE A 254 -0.37 -18.48 0.08
C PHE A 254 -1.77 -18.39 -0.52
N CYS A 255 -2.54 -19.48 -0.48
CA CYS A 255 -3.83 -19.58 -1.17
C CYS A 255 -5.02 -19.24 -0.28
N LYS A 256 -4.97 -19.58 1.02
CA LYS A 256 -6.08 -19.41 1.98
C LYS A 256 -5.60 -18.66 3.22
N SER A 257 -6.29 -17.60 3.62
CA SER A 257 -6.09 -16.98 4.94
C SER A 257 -6.38 -17.99 6.06
N SER A 258 -5.71 -17.86 7.20
CA SER A 258 -5.91 -18.76 8.34
C SER A 258 -6.07 -17.99 9.64
N VAL A 259 -6.83 -18.56 10.59
CA VAL A 259 -7.09 -17.93 11.90
C VAL A 259 -5.77 -17.62 12.62
N ASN A 260 -4.87 -18.60 12.64
CA ASN A 260 -3.54 -18.52 13.27
C ASN A 260 -2.47 -17.88 12.36
N GLY A 261 -2.81 -17.52 11.12
CA GLY A 261 -1.89 -16.91 10.16
C GLY A 261 -1.44 -15.52 10.62
N VAL A 262 -0.24 -15.07 10.21
CA VAL A 262 0.35 -13.82 10.73
C VAL A 262 0.57 -12.71 9.70
N TYR A 263 0.23 -12.90 8.42
CA TYR A 263 0.55 -11.93 7.36
C TYR A 263 -0.58 -10.93 7.08
N SER A 264 -1.83 -11.35 7.30
CA SER A 264 -3.03 -10.53 7.07
C SER A 264 -2.94 -9.17 7.77
N GLN A 265 -3.51 -8.12 7.16
CA GLN A 265 -3.49 -6.76 7.69
C GLN A 265 -4.06 -6.70 9.12
N GLY A 266 -3.44 -5.91 9.99
CA GLY A 266 -3.81 -5.81 11.41
C GLY A 266 -3.32 -6.97 12.29
N LYS A 267 -2.67 -8.01 11.71
CA LYS A 267 -1.86 -8.97 12.46
C LYS A 267 -0.40 -8.51 12.50
N TRP A 268 0.51 -9.36 13.02
CA TRP A 268 1.94 -9.02 13.19
C TRP A 268 2.64 -8.63 11.87
N GLN A 269 2.26 -9.23 10.74
CA GLN A 269 2.95 -9.08 9.45
C GLN A 269 4.45 -9.36 9.55
N LEU A 270 4.82 -10.49 10.16
CA LEU A 270 6.19 -10.87 10.55
C LEU A 270 7.25 -10.68 9.43
N HIS A 271 6.88 -10.82 8.16
CA HIS A 271 7.76 -10.59 7.01
C HIS A 271 8.22 -9.12 6.84
N LEU A 272 7.60 -8.19 7.58
CA LEU A 272 7.87 -6.74 7.58
C LEU A 272 8.51 -6.24 8.89
N GLU A 273 8.71 -7.11 9.88
CA GLU A 273 9.23 -6.78 11.21
C GLU A 273 10.66 -6.20 11.15
N PRO A 274 10.91 -4.91 11.46
CA PRO A 274 12.24 -4.31 11.26
C PRO A 274 13.37 -4.95 12.08
N ALA A 275 13.05 -5.71 13.13
CA ALA A 275 14.04 -6.37 13.98
C ALA A 275 14.57 -7.72 13.45
N ILE A 276 13.98 -8.32 12.40
CA ILE A 276 14.45 -9.61 11.87
C ILE A 276 15.55 -9.46 10.81
N ASN A 277 16.40 -10.48 10.70
CA ASN A 277 17.62 -10.45 9.86
C ASN A 277 17.41 -10.85 8.38
N HIS A 278 16.16 -11.10 7.98
CA HIS A 278 15.78 -11.50 6.62
C HIS A 278 14.34 -11.10 6.33
N HIS A 279 14.09 -10.55 5.15
CA HIS A 279 12.74 -10.20 4.69
C HIS A 279 12.44 -10.90 3.36
N TYR A 280 11.17 -11.24 3.15
CA TYR A 280 10.68 -11.85 1.92
C TYR A 280 9.36 -11.22 1.49
N ARG A 281 9.09 -11.24 0.19
CA ARG A 281 7.84 -10.70 -0.35
C ARG A 281 6.72 -11.72 -0.18
N VAL A 282 5.61 -11.31 0.42
CA VAL A 282 4.43 -12.15 0.63
C VAL A 282 3.33 -11.77 -0.37
N PHE A 283 2.69 -12.78 -0.95
CA PHE A 283 1.58 -12.64 -1.88
C PHE A 283 0.43 -13.57 -1.48
N GLN A 284 -0.79 -13.05 -1.50
CA GLN A 284 -2.02 -13.85 -1.44
C GLN A 284 -2.47 -14.19 -2.86
N VAL A 285 -2.83 -15.45 -3.09
CA VAL A 285 -3.22 -15.96 -4.41
C VAL A 285 -4.66 -16.46 -4.36
N GLU A 286 -5.55 -15.69 -4.95
CA GLU A 286 -6.97 -16.05 -5.09
C GLU A 286 -7.12 -17.00 -6.29
N LEU A 287 -7.39 -18.26 -5.98
CA LEU A 287 -7.76 -19.27 -6.96
C LEU A 287 -9.28 -19.31 -7.08
N VAL A 288 -9.78 -19.25 -8.32
CA VAL A 288 -11.20 -19.54 -8.61
C VAL A 288 -11.53 -20.93 -8.07
N SER A 289 -12.56 -21.00 -7.23
CA SER A 289 -13.13 -22.27 -6.77
C SER A 289 -13.70 -23.01 -7.99
N ASP A 290 -13.12 -24.16 -8.31
CA ASP A 290 -13.76 -25.15 -9.18
C ASP A 290 -14.97 -25.73 -8.42
N GLU A 291 -16.08 -24.99 -8.34
CA GLU A 291 -17.37 -25.47 -7.82
C GLU A 291 -18.02 -26.49 -8.78
N ARG A 292 -17.33 -27.61 -8.99
CA ARG A 292 -18.01 -28.86 -9.32
C ARG A 292 -18.23 -29.61 -8.03
N LYS A 293 -19.43 -29.42 -7.49
CA LYS A 293 -19.96 -30.16 -6.33
C LYS A 293 -19.72 -31.66 -6.53
N SER A 294 -18.72 -32.23 -5.86
CA SER A 294 -18.81 -33.64 -5.48
C SER A 294 -19.83 -33.71 -4.36
N SER A 295 -21.08 -33.91 -4.72
CA SER A 295 -22.15 -34.27 -3.79
C SER A 295 -21.72 -35.52 -3.04
N PHE A 296 -21.25 -35.35 -1.80
CA PHE A 296 -20.89 -36.48 -0.95
C PHE A 296 -22.19 -37.12 -0.45
N CYS A 297 -22.66 -38.10 -1.21
CA CYS A 297 -23.83 -38.90 -0.90
C CYS A 297 -23.40 -40.12 -0.08
N GLY A 298 -23.94 -40.25 1.13
CA GLY A 298 -23.76 -41.42 2.00
C GLY A 298 -22.49 -41.38 2.86
N ARG A 299 -22.51 -41.92 4.08
CA ARG A 299 -23.60 -42.61 4.82
C ARG A 299 -23.55 -42.21 6.29
#